data_AF-F7YGX1-F1
#
_entry.id   AF-F7YGX1-F1
#
_cell.length_a   1.000
_cell.length_b   1.000
_cell.length_c   1.000
_cell.angle_alpha   90.00
_cell.angle_beta   90.00
_cell.angle_gamma   90.00
#
_symmetry.space_group_name_H-M   'P 1'
#
loop_
_entity.id
_entity.type
_entity.pdbx_description
1 polymer ?
#
loop_
_entity_poly.entity_id
_entity_poly.type
_entity_poly.pdbx_seq_one_letter_code
_entity_poly.pdbx_strand_id
1 'polypeptide(L)'
;MRLRSVPLGIVAGLLLVVIALTAVRSFAAPSDIPAWLQAHVGDGDGQISQVVLERARALYRKKVAQGAVRNPCYFAMDATRPGDLGNGVLGRRYYVVCEASQSFHAISSGHGGGRNLKGTVDFSNGRRCAKNFGNAMDSELTAGGAYMTREAKTSFKGYYRTGAKQDVAFQRTFIQFDGEGEAANARQRVIGGHAAQVLRGMCMRKSPNSSYADHDGLVPFGKLVDYAGGRSNGCTSWSPSDARQIISMVKDNPTTLYIYPESRDIAAVAQASAKSHSLSGTDLYWNASCLKEIGAPKFWPRKTLEPIIVQYKKDHPAAPSQPVPICKEP
;
A
#
# COMPACT_ATOMS: atom_id res chain seq x y z
N MET A 1 36.09 -13.02 87.99
CA MET A 1 36.50 -12.15 86.86
C MET A 1 35.65 -12.53 85.65
N ARG A 2 34.90 -11.56 85.09
CA ARG A 2 34.39 -11.46 83.70
C ARG A 2 33.53 -12.61 83.13
N LEU A 3 32.42 -12.42 82.43
CA LEU A 3 31.51 -11.32 82.08
C LEU A 3 30.36 -11.98 81.27
N ARG A 4 29.09 -11.59 81.51
CA ARG A 4 27.95 -11.38 80.54
C ARG A 4 27.72 -12.42 79.40
N SER A 5 26.53 -12.88 78.99
CA SER A 5 25.19 -12.26 78.88
C SER A 5 24.19 -13.34 78.39
N VAL A 6 22.91 -13.19 78.75
CA VAL A 6 21.69 -13.87 78.21
C VAL A 6 21.18 -12.98 77.04
N PRO A 7 20.48 -13.43 75.96
CA PRO A 7 19.11 -13.95 76.07
C PRO A 7 18.48 -14.88 74.98
N LEU A 8 17.34 -15.44 75.43
CA LEU A 8 16.08 -15.83 74.76
C LEU A 8 16.04 -16.08 73.24
N GLY A 9 15.40 -17.21 72.89
CA GLY A 9 14.77 -17.42 71.59
C GLY A 9 13.88 -18.67 71.54
N ILE A 10 12.69 -18.61 72.15
CA ILE A 10 11.56 -19.50 71.84
C ILE A 10 10.58 -18.69 70.99
N VAL A 11 10.41 -19.04 69.72
CA VAL A 11 9.10 -19.02 69.02
C VAL A 11 9.15 -20.08 67.91
N ALA A 12 8.42 -21.17 68.11
CA ALA A 12 8.05 -22.10 67.05
C ALA A 12 6.89 -21.48 66.25
N GLY A 13 7.06 -21.34 64.94
CA GLY A 13 6.02 -20.86 64.03
C GLY A 13 6.18 -21.55 62.67
N LEU A 14 5.52 -22.70 62.49
CA LEU A 14 5.34 -23.33 61.19
C LEU A 14 4.32 -22.49 60.40
N LEU A 15 4.78 -21.81 59.34
CA LEU A 15 3.94 -21.16 58.35
C LEU A 15 3.97 -21.99 57.06
N LEU A 16 2.93 -22.82 56.89
CA LEU A 16 2.61 -23.49 55.63
C LEU A 16 2.01 -22.46 54.67
N VAL A 17 2.81 -21.97 53.73
CA VAL A 17 2.34 -21.12 52.63
C VAL A 17 1.80 -22.03 51.52
N VAL A 18 0.47 -22.16 51.45
CA VAL A 18 -0.22 -22.80 50.33
C VAL A 18 -0.27 -21.79 49.18
N ILE A 19 0.60 -21.95 48.19
CA ILE A 19 0.56 -21.15 46.95
C ILE A 19 -0.59 -21.69 46.10
N ALA A 20 -1.74 -21.03 46.15
CA ALA A 20 -2.83 -21.25 45.21
C ALA A 20 -2.40 -20.78 43.82
N LEU A 21 -2.15 -21.72 42.91
CA LEU A 21 -2.00 -21.47 41.48
C LEU A 21 -3.34 -21.02 40.90
N THR A 22 -3.67 -19.74 41.02
CA THR A 22 -4.72 -19.14 40.19
C THR A 22 -4.14 -18.95 38.79
N ALA A 23 -4.44 -19.90 37.91
CA ALA A 23 -4.25 -19.72 36.48
C ALA A 23 -5.12 -18.53 36.02
N VAL A 24 -4.51 -17.36 35.90
CA VAL A 24 -5.12 -16.22 35.23
C VAL A 24 -5.24 -16.62 33.77
N ARG A 25 -6.41 -17.12 33.38
CA ARG A 25 -6.79 -17.20 31.97
C ARG A 25 -6.86 -15.75 31.49
N SER A 26 -5.86 -15.30 30.76
CA SER A 26 -5.96 -14.08 29.95
C SER A 26 -7.07 -14.32 28.95
N PHE A 27 -8.27 -13.86 29.26
CA PHE A 27 -9.30 -13.66 28.26
C PHE A 27 -8.76 -12.57 27.33
N ALA A 28 -8.53 -12.92 26.05
CA ALA A 28 -8.28 -11.92 25.03
C ALA A 28 -9.40 -10.88 25.15
N ALA A 29 -9.04 -9.60 25.27
CA ALA A 29 -10.02 -8.53 25.24
C ALA A 29 -10.91 -8.74 24.01
N PRO A 30 -12.25 -8.67 24.14
CA PRO A 30 -13.13 -8.83 23.00
C PRO A 30 -12.65 -7.89 21.90
N SER A 31 -12.43 -8.43 20.71
CA SER A 31 -12.05 -7.61 19.58
C SER A 31 -13.09 -6.50 19.41
N ASP A 32 -12.67 -5.23 19.44
CA ASP A 32 -13.54 -4.07 19.22
C ASP A 32 -14.16 -4.05 17.80
N ILE A 33 -13.97 -5.10 17.00
CA ILE A 33 -14.48 -5.31 15.66
C ILE A 33 -15.94 -5.80 15.73
N PRO A 34 -16.90 -5.04 15.16
CA PRO A 34 -18.31 -5.44 15.11
C PRO A 34 -18.49 -6.77 14.38
N ALA A 35 -19.49 -7.56 14.80
CA ALA A 35 -19.74 -8.90 14.25
C ALA A 35 -19.87 -8.92 12.71
N TRP A 36 -20.52 -7.93 12.10
CA TRP A 36 -20.64 -7.84 10.64
C TRP A 36 -19.28 -7.69 9.94
N LEU A 37 -18.36 -6.94 10.55
CA LEU A 37 -17.02 -6.71 10.00
C LEU A 37 -16.09 -7.90 10.29
N GLN A 38 -16.28 -8.57 11.43
CA GLN A 38 -15.55 -9.78 11.80
C GLN A 38 -15.67 -10.88 10.74
N ALA A 39 -16.82 -10.97 10.05
CA ALA A 39 -17.04 -11.93 8.96
C ALA A 39 -16.10 -11.72 7.75
N HIS A 40 -15.50 -10.53 7.62
CA HIS A 40 -14.56 -10.19 6.55
C HIS A 40 -13.09 -10.30 6.98
N VAL A 41 -12.83 -10.61 8.26
CA VAL A 41 -11.47 -10.72 8.80
C VAL A 41 -10.87 -12.08 8.45
N GLY A 42 -9.68 -12.08 7.85
CA GLY A 42 -8.95 -13.29 7.50
C GLY A 42 -7.84 -13.07 6.47
N ASP A 43 -7.12 -14.15 6.18
CA ASP A 43 -5.93 -14.13 5.31
C ASP A 43 -6.19 -14.62 3.87
N GLY A 44 -7.44 -14.97 3.57
CA GLY A 44 -7.89 -15.36 2.22
C GLY A 44 -8.12 -14.19 1.27
N ASP A 45 -8.26 -14.49 -0.02
CA ASP A 45 -8.59 -13.47 -1.03
C ASP A 45 -9.93 -12.79 -0.72
N GLY A 46 -9.95 -11.45 -0.76
CA GLY A 46 -11.13 -10.67 -0.43
C GLY A 46 -11.40 -10.50 1.07
N GLN A 47 -10.58 -11.10 1.94
CA GLN A 47 -10.61 -10.87 3.39
C GLN A 47 -9.51 -9.89 3.79
N ILE A 48 -9.73 -9.14 4.87
CA ILE A 48 -8.74 -8.23 5.45
C ILE A 48 -8.07 -8.88 6.65
N SER A 49 -6.74 -8.90 6.73
CA SER A 49 -6.09 -9.42 7.93
C SER A 49 -6.36 -8.52 9.12
N GLN A 50 -6.40 -9.12 10.31
CA GLN A 50 -6.76 -8.41 11.54
C GLN A 50 -5.86 -7.18 11.78
N VAL A 51 -4.54 -7.34 11.66
CA VAL A 51 -3.58 -6.24 11.85
C VAL A 51 -3.79 -5.09 10.86
N VAL A 52 -4.16 -5.39 9.60
CA VAL A 52 -4.41 -4.36 8.59
C VAL A 52 -5.69 -3.61 8.91
N LEU A 53 -6.75 -4.34 9.29
CA LEU A 53 -8.02 -3.73 9.69
C LEU A 53 -7.85 -2.85 10.92
N GLU A 54 -7.25 -3.36 12.00
CA GLU A 54 -7.08 -2.63 13.25
C GLU A 54 -6.32 -1.33 13.06
N ARG A 55 -5.22 -1.35 12.28
CA ARG A 55 -4.43 -0.14 12.03
C ARG A 55 -5.15 0.86 11.13
N ALA A 56 -5.86 0.40 10.11
CA ALA A 56 -6.70 1.27 9.27
C ALA A 56 -7.81 1.95 10.08
N ARG A 57 -8.46 1.17 10.95
CA ARG A 57 -9.57 1.60 11.79
C ARG A 57 -9.11 2.55 12.89
N ALA A 58 -7.96 2.29 13.50
CA ALA A 58 -7.32 3.19 14.45
C ALA A 58 -6.94 4.53 13.80
N LEU A 59 -6.35 4.51 12.60
CA LEU A 59 -6.04 5.72 11.84
C LEU A 59 -7.32 6.53 11.54
N TYR A 60 -8.36 5.87 11.04
CA TYR A 60 -9.63 6.53 10.73
C TYR A 60 -10.24 7.19 11.97
N ARG A 61 -10.40 6.44 13.07
CA ARG A 61 -10.95 6.96 14.33
C ARG A 61 -10.15 8.13 14.87
N LYS A 62 -8.82 8.06 14.82
CA LYS A 62 -7.93 9.17 15.18
C LYS A 62 -8.21 10.41 14.33
N LYS A 63 -8.37 10.26 13.01
CA LYS A 63 -8.60 11.38 12.09
C LYS A 63 -10.01 11.97 12.19
N VAL A 64 -11.01 11.15 12.48
CA VAL A 64 -12.37 11.61 12.81
C VAL A 64 -12.35 12.42 14.11
N ALA A 65 -11.71 11.91 15.17
CA ALA A 65 -11.59 12.62 16.44
C ALA A 65 -10.85 13.97 16.32
N GLN A 66 -9.89 14.07 15.38
CA GLN A 66 -9.19 15.31 15.04
C GLN A 66 -10.02 16.27 14.15
N GLY A 67 -11.22 15.88 13.71
CA GLY A 67 -12.03 16.65 12.76
C GLY A 67 -11.46 16.70 11.34
N ALA A 68 -10.42 15.92 11.04
CA ALA A 68 -9.72 15.92 9.76
C ALA A 68 -10.44 15.09 8.68
N VAL A 69 -11.33 14.18 9.08
CA VAL A 69 -12.12 13.34 8.18
C VAL A 69 -13.58 13.34 8.61
N ARG A 70 -14.47 13.53 7.64
CA ARG A 70 -15.93 13.39 7.79
C ARG A 70 -16.53 12.30 6.90
N ASN A 71 -15.72 11.73 6.00
CA ASN A 71 -16.13 10.65 5.13
C ASN A 71 -16.55 9.44 5.98
N PRO A 72 -17.71 8.79 5.70
CA PRO A 72 -18.19 7.65 6.48
C PRO A 72 -17.40 6.35 6.22
N CYS A 73 -16.55 6.35 5.19
CA CYS A 73 -15.75 5.21 4.77
C CYS A 73 -14.27 5.49 5.00
N TYR A 74 -13.48 4.46 5.27
CA TYR A 74 -12.02 4.50 5.26
C TYR A 74 -11.45 3.35 4.44
N PHE A 75 -10.20 3.52 4.03
CA PHE A 75 -9.53 2.57 3.14
C PHE A 75 -8.35 1.88 3.81
N ALA A 76 -8.08 0.66 3.34
CA ALA A 76 -6.88 -0.08 3.69
C ALA A 76 -6.29 -0.77 2.45
N MET A 77 -4.99 -1.01 2.45
CA MET A 77 -4.32 -1.81 1.43
C MET A 77 -3.33 -2.75 2.10
N ASP A 78 -3.32 -4.00 1.68
CA ASP A 78 -2.32 -5.00 2.09
C ASP A 78 -1.38 -5.31 0.93
N ALA A 79 -0.21 -4.67 0.91
CA ALA A 79 0.79 -4.87 -0.12
C ALA A 79 1.59 -6.18 0.06
N THR A 80 1.38 -6.93 1.14
CA THR A 80 2.01 -8.24 1.35
C THR A 80 1.29 -9.36 0.61
N ARG A 81 0.03 -9.14 0.23
CA ARG A 81 -0.80 -10.11 -0.51
C ARG A 81 -0.48 -10.14 -2.00
N PRO A 82 -0.71 -11.30 -2.65
CA PRO A 82 -0.53 -11.42 -4.09
C PRO A 82 -1.45 -10.45 -4.83
N GLY A 83 -0.89 -9.64 -5.74
CA GLY A 83 -1.66 -8.81 -6.66
C GLY A 83 -2.23 -9.59 -7.85
N ASP A 84 -1.71 -10.80 -8.07
CA ASP A 84 -2.04 -11.69 -9.18
C ASP A 84 -2.15 -13.12 -8.64
N LEU A 85 -3.33 -13.72 -8.81
CA LEU A 85 -3.61 -15.09 -8.37
C LEU A 85 -3.36 -16.12 -9.48
N GLY A 86 -2.93 -15.68 -10.68
CA GLY A 86 -2.76 -16.51 -11.85
C GLY A 86 -3.98 -16.51 -12.77
N ASN A 87 -3.80 -16.96 -14.01
CA ASN A 87 -4.87 -17.11 -15.02
C ASN A 87 -5.73 -15.86 -15.26
N GLY A 88 -5.14 -14.67 -15.10
CA GLY A 88 -5.84 -13.38 -15.27
C GLY A 88 -6.70 -12.96 -14.07
N VAL A 89 -6.69 -13.72 -12.98
CA VAL A 89 -7.41 -13.39 -11.74
C VAL A 89 -6.54 -12.48 -10.88
N LEU A 90 -7.06 -11.30 -10.53
CA LEU A 90 -6.35 -10.32 -9.70
C LEU A 90 -6.69 -10.51 -8.22
N GLY A 91 -5.68 -10.42 -7.37
CA GLY A 91 -5.87 -10.53 -5.92
C GLY A 91 -6.53 -9.29 -5.32
N ARG A 92 -7.54 -9.49 -4.48
CA ARG A 92 -8.27 -8.44 -3.76
C ARG A 92 -7.55 -8.13 -2.47
N ARG A 93 -6.90 -6.95 -2.45
CA ARG A 93 -6.00 -6.51 -1.37
C ARG A 93 -6.09 -5.04 -1.04
N TYR A 94 -7.10 -4.36 -1.58
CA TYR A 94 -7.49 -3.02 -1.21
C TYR A 94 -8.93 -3.06 -0.72
N TYR A 95 -9.20 -2.41 0.40
CA TYR A 95 -10.44 -2.56 1.13
C TYR A 95 -11.07 -1.19 1.35
N VAL A 96 -12.36 -1.11 1.05
CA VAL A 96 -13.21 0.03 1.40
C VAL A 96 -14.16 -0.42 2.49
N VAL A 97 -14.12 0.25 3.64
CA VAL A 97 -14.92 -0.10 4.81
C VAL A 97 -15.72 1.11 5.24
N CYS A 98 -17.05 0.99 5.31
CA CYS A 98 -17.94 2.04 5.78
C CYS A 98 -18.78 1.50 6.94
N GLU A 99 -18.40 1.83 8.17
CA GLU A 99 -18.97 1.16 9.34
C GLU A 99 -20.42 1.53 9.62
N ALA A 100 -20.79 2.79 9.40
CA ALA A 100 -22.15 3.28 9.63
C ALA A 100 -23.17 2.57 8.73
N SER A 101 -22.79 2.23 7.50
CA SER A 101 -23.61 1.49 6.54
C SER A 101 -23.32 -0.02 6.52
N GLN A 102 -22.45 -0.50 7.41
CA GLN A 102 -22.02 -1.91 7.48
C GLN A 102 -21.60 -2.49 6.12
N SER A 103 -20.85 -1.71 5.34
CA SER A 103 -20.38 -2.14 4.02
C SER A 103 -18.88 -2.40 3.99
N PHE A 104 -18.52 -3.46 3.26
CA PHE A 104 -17.15 -3.89 3.05
C PHE A 104 -16.97 -4.29 1.59
N HIS A 105 -16.00 -3.68 0.92
CA HIS A 105 -15.63 -4.03 -0.45
C HIS A 105 -14.15 -4.34 -0.52
N ALA A 106 -13.81 -5.54 -1.00
CA ALA A 106 -12.44 -5.90 -1.32
C ALA A 106 -12.25 -5.87 -2.84
N ILE A 107 -11.26 -5.11 -3.30
CA ILE A 107 -10.97 -4.87 -4.71
C ILE A 107 -9.50 -5.12 -5.02
N SER A 108 -9.21 -5.29 -6.31
CA SER A 108 -7.83 -5.43 -6.79
C SER A 108 -7.06 -4.11 -6.69
N SER A 109 -5.76 -4.19 -6.42
CA SER A 109 -4.89 -3.02 -6.47
C SER A 109 -3.47 -3.37 -6.87
N GLY A 110 -2.84 -2.54 -7.70
CA GLY A 110 -1.41 -2.61 -8.01
C GLY A 110 -0.51 -2.18 -6.84
N HIS A 111 0.80 -2.40 -6.97
CA HIS A 111 1.80 -1.94 -5.99
C HIS A 111 3.05 -1.38 -6.69
N GLY A 112 3.95 -0.80 -5.91
CA GLY A 112 5.20 -0.22 -6.39
C GLY A 112 6.10 -1.23 -7.08
N GLY A 113 6.43 -0.95 -8.34
CA GLY A 113 7.23 -1.85 -9.17
C GLY A 113 8.71 -1.90 -8.83
N GLY A 114 9.23 -0.89 -8.11
CA GLY A 114 10.66 -0.77 -7.88
C GLY A 114 11.46 -0.60 -9.17
N ARG A 115 12.80 -0.58 -9.06
CA ARG A 115 13.68 -0.43 -10.22
C ARG A 115 14.87 -1.36 -10.14
N ASN A 116 15.38 -1.74 -11.31
CA ASN A 116 16.67 -2.40 -11.44
C ASN A 116 17.67 -1.37 -11.98
N LEU A 117 18.61 -0.97 -11.13
CA LEU A 117 19.73 -0.11 -11.49
C LEU A 117 20.88 -1.02 -11.93
N LYS A 118 20.98 -1.26 -13.24
CA LYS A 118 21.91 -2.26 -13.82
C LYS A 118 23.34 -2.01 -13.34
N GLY A 119 23.97 -3.04 -12.78
CA GLY A 119 25.35 -2.96 -12.27
C GLY A 119 25.50 -2.30 -10.90
N THR A 120 24.40 -1.85 -10.26
CA THR A 120 24.45 -1.21 -8.94
C THR A 120 23.59 -1.96 -7.92
N VAL A 121 22.27 -2.01 -8.13
CA VAL A 121 21.34 -2.64 -7.20
C VAL A 121 20.01 -2.94 -7.88
N ASP A 122 19.44 -4.11 -7.57
CA ASP A 122 18.09 -4.47 -7.98
C ASP A 122 17.14 -4.43 -6.79
N PHE A 123 16.18 -3.51 -6.83
CA PHE A 123 15.07 -3.41 -5.90
C PHE A 123 13.73 -3.47 -6.62
N SER A 124 13.67 -4.09 -7.79
CA SER A 124 12.43 -4.32 -8.50
C SER A 124 11.54 -5.34 -7.77
N ASN A 125 10.23 -5.23 -8.00
CA ASN A 125 9.21 -6.16 -7.56
C ASN A 125 8.61 -6.89 -8.75
N GLY A 126 8.16 -8.12 -8.52
CA GLY A 126 7.33 -8.86 -9.46
C GLY A 126 5.90 -8.31 -9.50
N ARG A 127 5.07 -8.82 -10.41
CA ARG A 127 3.64 -8.45 -10.44
C ARG A 127 2.85 -9.05 -9.28
N ARG A 128 3.20 -10.28 -8.90
CA ARG A 128 2.48 -11.06 -7.91
C ARG A 128 2.81 -10.61 -6.49
N CYS A 129 4.04 -10.78 -6.04
CA CYS A 129 4.46 -10.47 -4.68
C CYS A 129 5.49 -9.34 -4.62
N ALA A 130 5.31 -8.45 -3.64
CA ALA A 130 6.23 -7.35 -3.37
C ALA A 130 7.30 -7.80 -2.36
N LYS A 131 8.57 -7.68 -2.74
CA LYS A 131 9.72 -7.94 -1.87
C LYS A 131 10.26 -6.64 -1.27
N ASN A 132 10.37 -5.63 -2.11
CA ASN A 132 11.02 -4.37 -1.82
C ASN A 132 9.98 -3.29 -1.52
N PHE A 133 10.22 -2.53 -0.46
CA PHE A 133 9.43 -1.40 -0.01
C PHE A 133 10.35 -0.23 0.29
N GLY A 134 9.86 0.99 0.24
CA GLY A 134 10.72 2.13 0.51
C GLY A 134 10.07 3.47 0.24
N ASN A 135 10.71 4.49 0.80
CA ASN A 135 10.28 5.88 0.70
C ASN A 135 11.30 6.77 -0.01
N ALA A 136 12.27 6.21 -0.72
CA ALA A 136 13.20 6.99 -1.54
C ALA A 136 12.49 7.63 -2.75
N MET A 137 12.84 8.87 -3.06
CA MET A 137 12.52 9.52 -4.33
C MET A 137 12.97 8.65 -5.50
N ASP A 138 12.18 8.65 -6.58
CA ASP A 138 12.47 7.92 -7.83
C ASP A 138 12.67 6.40 -7.70
N SER A 139 12.31 5.80 -6.55
CA SER A 139 12.43 4.36 -6.33
C SER A 139 11.27 3.56 -6.89
N GLU A 140 10.12 4.18 -7.13
CA GLU A 140 8.88 3.50 -7.55
C GLU A 140 8.40 2.40 -6.57
N LEU A 141 8.93 2.37 -5.35
CA LEU A 141 8.56 1.41 -4.30
C LEU A 141 7.30 1.87 -3.54
N THR A 142 6.50 0.91 -3.07
CA THR A 142 5.44 1.21 -2.10
C THR A 142 6.07 1.57 -0.76
N ALA A 143 5.61 2.66 -0.15
CA ALA A 143 5.82 2.93 1.27
C ALA A 143 4.53 2.54 2.01
N GLY A 144 4.63 1.80 3.10
CA GLY A 144 3.51 1.58 3.99
C GLY A 144 3.37 2.72 4.99
N GLY A 145 2.26 2.70 5.73
CA GLY A 145 1.93 3.66 6.76
C GLY A 145 0.58 4.33 6.55
N ALA A 146 0.41 5.43 7.28
CA ALA A 146 -0.81 6.23 7.29
C ALA A 146 -0.82 7.25 6.15
N TYR A 147 -1.94 7.33 5.45
CA TYR A 147 -2.22 8.30 4.41
C TYR A 147 -3.60 8.94 4.59
N MET A 148 -3.80 10.11 3.99
CA MET A 148 -5.10 10.72 3.78
C MET A 148 -5.26 11.10 2.30
N THR A 149 -6.41 10.82 1.73
CA THR A 149 -6.74 11.24 0.36
C THR A 149 -6.89 12.76 0.29
N ARG A 150 -6.61 13.30 -0.89
CA ARG A 150 -6.59 14.74 -1.16
C ARG A 150 -7.20 15.03 -2.52
N GLU A 151 -6.76 16.12 -3.12
CA GLU A 151 -7.25 16.64 -4.38
C GLU A 151 -7.21 15.56 -5.47
N ALA A 152 -8.31 15.46 -6.22
CA ALA A 152 -8.40 14.65 -7.41
C ALA A 152 -8.13 15.54 -8.63
N LYS A 153 -7.06 15.23 -9.38
CA LYS A 153 -6.69 15.96 -10.60
C LYS A 153 -6.99 15.13 -11.84
N THR A 154 -7.91 15.62 -12.66
CA THR A 154 -8.22 15.02 -13.96
C THR A 154 -7.35 15.64 -15.03
N SER A 155 -6.69 14.81 -15.83
CA SER A 155 -5.85 15.26 -16.94
C SER A 155 -6.14 14.46 -18.19
N PHE A 156 -6.20 15.15 -19.32
CA PHE A 156 -6.22 14.53 -20.63
C PHE A 156 -4.90 13.79 -20.89
N LYS A 157 -5.00 12.58 -21.43
CA LYS A 157 -3.85 11.71 -21.73
C LYS A 157 -3.67 11.40 -23.21
N GLY A 158 -4.66 11.76 -24.04
CA GLY A 158 -4.71 11.44 -25.46
C GLY A 158 -6.05 10.87 -25.86
N TYR A 159 -6.19 10.54 -27.14
CA TYR A 159 -7.32 9.83 -27.69
C TYR A 159 -7.00 8.35 -27.90
N TYR A 160 -8.03 7.53 -27.92
CA TYR A 160 -7.96 6.14 -28.34
C TYR A 160 -9.21 5.78 -29.14
N ARG A 161 -9.07 4.77 -30.00
CA ARG A 161 -10.16 4.24 -30.81
C ARG A 161 -10.89 3.12 -30.06
N THR A 162 -12.21 3.19 -29.98
CA THR A 162 -13.04 2.10 -29.43
C THR A 162 -13.36 1.06 -30.50
N GLY A 163 -13.91 -0.10 -30.09
CA GLY A 163 -14.38 -1.13 -31.02
C GLY A 163 -15.45 -0.63 -32.01
N ALA A 164 -16.21 0.40 -31.64
CA ALA A 164 -17.20 1.07 -32.51
C ALA A 164 -16.57 2.06 -33.51
N LYS A 165 -15.24 2.03 -33.68
CA LYS A 165 -14.46 2.95 -34.53
C LYS A 165 -14.60 4.44 -34.15
N GLN A 166 -15.03 4.74 -32.93
CA GLN A 166 -15.12 6.11 -32.42
C GLN A 166 -13.84 6.48 -31.66
N ASP A 167 -13.39 7.71 -31.84
CA ASP A 167 -12.30 8.25 -31.03
C ASP A 167 -12.85 8.84 -29.74
N VAL A 168 -12.25 8.45 -28.61
CA VAL A 168 -12.66 8.89 -27.28
C VAL A 168 -11.47 9.51 -26.57
N ALA A 169 -11.71 10.65 -25.92
CA ALA A 169 -10.71 11.29 -25.07
C ALA A 169 -10.47 10.42 -23.83
N PHE A 170 -9.22 10.00 -23.63
CA PHE A 170 -8.82 9.37 -22.39
C PHE A 170 -8.45 10.44 -21.37
N GLN A 171 -9.38 10.69 -20.45
CA GLN A 171 -9.12 11.48 -19.26
C GLN A 171 -8.81 10.54 -18.09
N ARG A 172 -7.75 10.85 -17.34
CA ARG A 172 -7.39 10.08 -16.15
C ARG A 172 -7.34 10.98 -14.93
N THR A 173 -8.14 10.60 -13.94
CA THR A 173 -8.16 11.22 -12.62
C THR A 173 -7.10 10.57 -11.73
N PHE A 174 -6.33 11.41 -11.04
CA PHE A 174 -5.34 11.02 -10.05
C PHE A 174 -5.72 11.60 -8.69
N ILE A 175 -5.93 10.73 -7.69
CA ILE A 175 -6.16 11.13 -6.31
C ILE A 175 -4.80 11.25 -5.64
N GLN A 176 -4.42 12.46 -5.22
CA GLN A 176 -3.19 12.68 -4.46
C GLN A 176 -3.34 12.13 -3.04
N PHE A 177 -2.27 11.57 -2.46
CA PHE A 177 -2.22 11.22 -1.05
C PHE A 177 -1.25 12.11 -0.27
N ASP A 178 -1.62 12.44 0.97
CA ASP A 178 -0.74 12.96 2.02
C ASP A 178 -0.36 11.81 2.95
N GLY A 179 0.92 11.58 3.18
CA GLY A 179 1.39 10.53 4.08
C GLY A 179 1.89 11.07 5.42
N GLU A 180 2.04 10.18 6.40
CA GLU A 180 2.62 10.45 7.72
C GLU A 180 3.79 9.51 8.02
N GLY A 181 4.68 9.91 8.93
CA GLY A 181 5.84 9.11 9.31
C GLY A 181 6.75 8.81 8.12
N GLU A 182 7.01 7.53 7.84
CA GLU A 182 7.85 7.11 6.70
C GLU A 182 7.21 7.42 5.34
N ALA A 183 5.88 7.59 5.31
CA ALA A 183 5.13 7.99 4.13
C ALA A 183 5.06 9.51 3.93
N ALA A 184 5.64 10.32 4.83
CA ALA A 184 5.48 11.78 4.83
C ALA A 184 5.89 12.48 3.52
N ASN A 185 6.75 11.86 2.71
CA ASN A 185 7.15 12.41 1.42
C ASN A 185 6.25 11.98 0.25
N ALA A 186 5.03 11.51 0.52
CA ALA A 186 4.06 11.07 -0.49
C ALA A 186 3.80 12.12 -1.58
N ARG A 187 3.66 13.41 -1.21
CA ARG A 187 3.44 14.49 -2.18
C ARG A 187 4.64 14.68 -3.11
N GLN A 188 5.85 14.75 -2.55
CA GLN A 188 7.09 14.89 -3.34
C GLN A 188 7.28 13.72 -4.30
N ARG A 189 6.92 12.51 -3.85
CA ARG A 189 6.99 11.28 -4.64
C ARG A 189 5.81 11.10 -5.61
N VAL A 190 4.86 12.02 -5.63
CA VAL A 190 3.63 11.94 -6.45
C VAL A 190 2.89 10.61 -6.20
N ILE A 191 2.77 10.23 -4.92
CA ILE A 191 2.05 9.02 -4.51
C ILE A 191 0.56 9.31 -4.43
N GLY A 192 -0.22 8.41 -5.00
CA GLY A 192 -1.67 8.56 -5.08
C GLY A 192 -2.37 7.30 -5.58
N GLY A 193 -3.56 7.51 -6.14
CA GLY A 193 -4.41 6.47 -6.68
C GLY A 193 -5.04 6.86 -8.02
N HIS A 194 -5.14 5.91 -8.95
CA HIS A 194 -5.77 6.14 -10.25
C HIS A 194 -6.28 4.84 -10.90
N ALA A 195 -7.10 4.98 -11.95
CA ALA A 195 -7.46 3.85 -12.81
C ALA A 195 -6.21 3.25 -13.48
N ALA A 196 -6.09 1.92 -13.49
CA ALA A 196 -4.98 1.18 -14.08
C ALA A 196 -5.07 1.13 -15.61
N GLN A 197 -5.10 2.31 -16.25
CA GLN A 197 -5.18 2.47 -17.69
C GLN A 197 -4.11 3.43 -18.21
N VAL A 198 -3.54 3.10 -19.35
CA VAL A 198 -2.50 3.89 -20.02
C VAL A 198 -2.62 3.77 -21.54
N LEU A 199 -2.24 4.82 -22.26
CA LEU A 199 -2.06 4.73 -23.71
C LEU A 199 -0.69 4.13 -24.03
N ARG A 200 -0.67 3.12 -24.89
CA ARG A 200 0.53 2.49 -25.43
C ARG A 200 0.67 2.75 -26.92
N GLY A 201 1.90 2.74 -27.41
CA GLY A 201 2.20 2.97 -28.83
C GLY A 201 1.71 4.34 -29.29
N MET A 202 1.98 5.38 -28.48
CA MET A 202 1.45 6.71 -28.76
C MET A 202 2.10 7.32 -30.00
N CYS A 203 1.30 8.08 -30.74
CA CYS A 203 1.72 8.95 -31.83
C CYS A 203 0.96 10.28 -31.74
N MET A 204 1.50 11.33 -32.37
CA MET A 204 0.85 12.64 -32.46
C MET A 204 -0.03 12.67 -33.72
N ARG A 205 -1.32 12.95 -33.56
CA ARG A 205 -2.31 12.98 -34.64
C ARG A 205 -2.81 14.39 -34.86
N LYS A 206 -2.90 14.82 -36.13
CA LYS A 206 -3.50 16.12 -36.49
C LYS A 206 -5.01 16.12 -36.17
N SER A 207 -5.42 17.04 -35.31
CA SER A 207 -6.80 17.23 -34.87
C SER A 207 -7.02 18.71 -34.51
N PRO A 208 -6.97 19.62 -35.49
CA PRO A 208 -6.92 21.07 -35.26
C PRO A 208 -8.17 21.61 -34.57
N ASN A 209 -9.30 20.91 -34.66
CA ASN A 209 -10.56 21.29 -34.03
C ASN A 209 -10.71 20.74 -32.60
N SER A 210 -9.74 19.98 -32.08
CA SER A 210 -9.78 19.43 -30.72
C SER A 210 -9.39 20.50 -29.71
N SER A 211 -10.20 20.69 -28.66
CA SER A 211 -9.85 21.56 -27.52
C SER A 211 -8.63 21.08 -26.71
N TYR A 212 -8.16 19.85 -26.96
CA TYR A 212 -6.94 19.29 -26.38
C TYR A 212 -5.72 19.34 -27.31
N ALA A 213 -5.86 19.94 -28.49
CA ALA A 213 -4.73 20.05 -29.41
C ALA A 213 -3.65 20.99 -28.85
N ASP A 214 -2.39 20.68 -29.12
CA ASP A 214 -1.29 21.61 -28.88
C ASP A 214 -1.30 22.77 -29.90
N HIS A 215 -0.28 23.62 -29.84
CA HIS A 215 -0.15 24.78 -30.71
C HIS A 215 -0.05 24.44 -32.20
N ASP A 216 0.35 23.21 -32.54
CA ASP A 216 0.44 22.70 -33.92
C ASP A 216 -0.84 21.98 -34.36
N GLY A 217 -1.87 21.95 -33.51
CA GLY A 217 -3.10 21.24 -33.79
C GLY A 217 -2.96 19.71 -33.63
N LEU A 218 -1.96 19.22 -32.88
CA LEU A 218 -1.69 17.79 -32.69
C LEU A 218 -2.22 17.32 -31.33
N VAL A 219 -2.68 16.06 -31.28
CA VAL A 219 -3.12 15.38 -30.06
C VAL A 219 -2.42 14.03 -29.90
N PRO A 220 -2.04 13.62 -28.68
CA PRO A 220 -1.60 12.25 -28.45
C PRO A 220 -2.71 11.26 -28.79
N PHE A 221 -2.38 10.20 -29.50
CA PHE A 221 -3.29 9.12 -29.87
C PHE A 221 -2.59 7.78 -29.66
N GLY A 222 -3.30 6.77 -29.16
CA GLY A 222 -2.72 5.44 -28.97
C GLY A 222 -3.73 4.37 -28.60
N LYS A 223 -3.21 3.19 -28.22
CA LYS A 223 -4.03 2.06 -27.77
C LYS A 223 -4.22 2.13 -26.26
N LEU A 224 -5.47 2.15 -25.81
CA LEU A 224 -5.77 2.05 -24.38
C LEU A 224 -5.49 0.62 -23.90
N VAL A 225 -4.68 0.51 -22.85
CA VAL A 225 -4.32 -0.77 -22.22
C VAL A 225 -4.67 -0.70 -20.74
N ASP A 226 -5.40 -1.72 -20.29
CA ASP A 226 -5.68 -1.98 -18.87
C ASP A 226 -4.53 -2.80 -18.28
N TYR A 227 -4.05 -2.40 -17.11
CA TYR A 227 -3.01 -3.08 -16.36
C TYR A 227 -3.41 -3.29 -14.90
N ALA A 228 -4.71 -3.43 -14.60
CA ALA A 228 -5.21 -3.72 -13.26
C ALA A 228 -4.42 -4.88 -12.61
N GLY A 229 -4.06 -4.70 -11.33
CA GLY A 229 -3.18 -5.62 -10.58
C GLY A 229 -1.70 -5.62 -11.00
N GLY A 230 -1.32 -4.80 -11.98
CA GLY A 230 0.06 -4.58 -12.43
C GLY A 230 0.91 -3.72 -11.50
N ARG A 231 2.18 -3.53 -11.88
CA ARG A 231 3.12 -2.64 -11.20
C ARG A 231 2.80 -1.18 -11.51
N SER A 232 2.93 -0.31 -10.51
CA SER A 232 2.80 1.13 -10.62
C SER A 232 4.04 1.82 -10.03
N ASN A 233 4.14 3.13 -10.17
CA ASN A 233 5.26 3.93 -9.66
C ASN A 233 5.06 4.27 -8.18
N GLY A 234 4.81 3.25 -7.35
CA GLY A 234 4.50 3.40 -5.92
C GLY A 234 3.05 3.78 -5.60
N CYS A 235 2.22 4.07 -6.62
CA CYS A 235 0.81 4.40 -6.46
C CYS A 235 -0.07 3.16 -6.29
N THR A 236 -1.25 3.36 -5.72
CA THR A 236 -2.36 2.39 -5.82
C THR A 236 -3.00 2.50 -7.20
N SER A 237 -3.34 1.37 -7.82
CA SER A 237 -4.01 1.39 -9.13
C SER A 237 -5.10 0.34 -9.19
N TRP A 238 -6.29 0.76 -9.59
CA TRP A 238 -7.51 -0.06 -9.52
C TRP A 238 -8.08 -0.34 -10.91
N SER A 239 -9.02 -1.29 -11.00
CA SER A 239 -9.81 -1.44 -12.22
C SER A 239 -10.53 -0.13 -12.58
N PRO A 240 -10.90 0.10 -13.85
CA PRO A 240 -11.59 1.33 -14.24
C PRO A 240 -12.93 1.54 -13.52
N SER A 241 -13.67 0.46 -13.23
CA SER A 241 -14.93 0.51 -12.47
C SER A 241 -14.69 0.89 -11.02
N ASP A 242 -13.73 0.24 -10.35
CA ASP A 242 -13.42 0.52 -8.95
C ASP A 242 -12.88 1.94 -8.79
N ALA A 243 -12.02 2.39 -9.72
CA ALA A 243 -11.49 3.74 -9.71
C ALA A 243 -12.62 4.79 -9.77
N ARG A 244 -13.65 4.60 -10.62
CA ARG A 244 -14.80 5.54 -10.67
C ARG A 244 -15.51 5.63 -9.33
N GLN A 245 -15.74 4.49 -8.68
CA GLN A 245 -16.39 4.45 -7.37
C GLN A 245 -15.53 5.16 -6.29
N ILE A 246 -14.24 4.81 -6.19
CA ILE A 246 -13.33 5.40 -5.20
C ILE A 246 -13.17 6.91 -5.41
N ILE A 247 -12.99 7.34 -6.66
CA ILE A 247 -12.89 8.76 -6.99
C ILE A 247 -14.16 9.49 -6.55
N SER A 248 -15.35 8.95 -6.84
CA SER A 248 -16.61 9.55 -6.41
C SER A 248 -16.74 9.59 -4.89
N MET A 249 -16.23 8.59 -4.17
CA MET A 249 -16.30 8.54 -2.70
C MET A 249 -15.44 9.61 -2.03
N VAL A 250 -14.28 9.96 -2.61
CA VAL A 250 -13.31 10.87 -1.97
C VAL A 250 -13.25 12.26 -2.58
N LYS A 251 -13.88 12.46 -3.74
CA LYS A 251 -13.99 13.77 -4.36
C LYS A 251 -14.68 14.73 -3.39
N ASP A 252 -13.98 15.80 -3.03
CA ASP A 252 -14.43 16.83 -2.08
C ASP A 252 -14.77 16.30 -0.67
N ASN A 253 -14.47 15.03 -0.38
CA ASN A 253 -14.74 14.36 0.90
C ASN A 253 -13.60 13.40 1.25
N PRO A 254 -12.41 13.92 1.64
CA PRO A 254 -11.23 13.11 1.87
C PRO A 254 -11.41 12.10 3.00
N THR A 255 -10.68 10.98 2.92
CA THR A 255 -10.66 9.94 3.95
C THR A 255 -9.26 9.37 4.17
N THR A 256 -9.11 8.52 5.17
CA THR A 256 -7.85 7.84 5.49
C THR A 256 -7.63 6.61 4.61
N LEU A 257 -6.37 6.35 4.27
CA LEU A 257 -5.88 5.11 3.69
C LEU A 257 -4.72 4.60 4.55
N TYR A 258 -4.80 3.36 5.03
CA TYR A 258 -3.65 2.70 5.65
C TYR A 258 -3.07 1.65 4.70
N ILE A 259 -1.78 1.74 4.39
CA ILE A 259 -1.07 0.77 3.54
C ILE A 259 -0.15 -0.07 4.43
N TYR A 260 -0.39 -1.37 4.50
CA TYR A 260 0.50 -2.33 5.17
C TYR A 260 1.48 -2.92 4.15
N PRO A 261 2.75 -3.18 4.50
CA PRO A 261 3.40 -3.06 5.82
C PRO A 261 4.25 -1.79 6.03
N GLU A 262 4.46 -1.39 7.29
CA GLU A 262 5.45 -0.35 7.68
C GLU A 262 6.87 -0.96 7.78
N SER A 263 7.93 -0.13 7.83
CA SER A 263 9.30 -0.64 7.91
C SER A 263 9.57 -1.55 9.10
N ARG A 264 8.92 -1.30 10.25
CA ARG A 264 9.05 -2.14 11.45
C ARG A 264 8.51 -3.55 11.23
N ASP A 265 7.40 -3.69 10.50
CA ASP A 265 6.82 -5.00 10.20
C ASP A 265 7.73 -5.75 9.23
N ILE A 266 8.24 -5.04 8.22
CA ILE A 266 9.20 -5.58 7.25
C ILE A 266 10.46 -6.08 7.96
N ALA A 267 11.02 -5.29 8.88
CA ALA A 267 12.21 -5.65 9.62
C ALA A 267 11.97 -6.88 10.52
N ALA A 268 10.86 -6.91 11.24
CA ALA A 268 10.50 -8.03 12.11
C ALA A 268 10.30 -9.33 11.32
N VAL A 269 9.56 -9.28 10.20
CA VAL A 269 9.36 -10.44 9.32
C VAL A 269 10.67 -10.88 8.68
N ALA A 270 11.51 -9.95 8.19
CA ALA A 270 12.80 -10.30 7.62
C ALA A 270 13.72 -11.01 8.63
N GLN A 271 13.73 -10.56 9.88
CA GLN A 271 14.49 -11.22 10.95
C GLN A 271 13.95 -12.61 11.29
N ALA A 272 12.63 -12.79 11.31
CA ALA A 272 12.02 -14.09 11.55
C ALA A 272 12.31 -15.08 10.41
N SER A 273 12.17 -14.64 9.15
CA SER A 273 12.50 -15.42 7.95
C SER A 273 13.96 -15.87 7.92
N ALA A 274 14.89 -15.00 8.32
CA ALA A 274 16.33 -15.33 8.35
C ALA A 274 16.68 -16.44 9.34
N LYS A 275 15.86 -16.64 10.38
CA LYS A 275 16.05 -17.70 11.39
C LYS A 275 15.33 -19.00 11.02
N SER A 276 14.75 -19.12 9.83
CA SER A 276 13.88 -20.24 9.41
C SER A 276 12.72 -20.52 10.39
N HIS A 277 12.31 -19.51 11.17
CA HIS A 277 11.18 -19.66 12.08
C HIS A 277 9.89 -19.53 11.28
N SER A 278 8.94 -20.44 11.53
CA SER A 278 7.57 -20.23 11.07
C SER A 278 7.02 -18.96 11.72
N LEU A 279 6.29 -18.14 10.96
CA LEU A 279 5.53 -17.02 11.54
C LEU A 279 4.31 -17.52 12.35
N SER A 280 3.98 -18.81 12.25
CA SER A 280 2.89 -19.42 13.01
C SER A 280 3.13 -19.29 14.52
N GLY A 281 2.20 -18.64 15.23
CA GLY A 281 2.31 -18.38 16.67
C GLY A 281 3.11 -17.13 17.04
N THR A 282 3.52 -16.32 16.06
CA THR A 282 4.04 -14.96 16.30
C THR A 282 2.96 -13.92 15.99
N ASP A 283 3.02 -12.75 16.63
CA ASP A 283 2.15 -11.60 16.27
C ASP A 283 2.55 -10.93 14.94
N LEU A 284 3.40 -11.58 14.14
CA LEU A 284 3.88 -11.09 12.85
C LEU A 284 2.98 -11.57 11.73
N TYR A 285 2.71 -10.68 10.78
CA TYR A 285 1.86 -10.98 9.65
C TYR A 285 2.55 -10.70 8.31
N TRP A 286 2.50 -11.70 7.43
CA TRP A 286 2.76 -11.58 6.00
C TRP A 286 1.99 -12.68 5.27
N ASN A 287 1.46 -12.42 4.08
CA ASN A 287 0.81 -13.49 3.31
C ASN A 287 1.79 -14.65 3.05
N ALA A 288 1.46 -15.86 3.50
CA ALA A 288 2.36 -17.00 3.47
C ALA A 288 2.87 -17.36 2.06
N SER A 289 1.99 -17.28 1.05
CA SER A 289 2.38 -17.58 -0.34
C SER A 289 3.40 -16.58 -0.87
N CYS A 290 3.19 -15.30 -0.60
CA CYS A 290 4.12 -14.26 -1.01
C CYS A 290 5.41 -14.29 -0.20
N LEU A 291 5.36 -14.57 1.10
CA LEU A 291 6.58 -14.67 1.90
C LEU A 291 7.46 -15.81 1.40
N LYS A 292 6.87 -16.97 1.10
CA LYS A 292 7.58 -18.11 0.50
C LYS A 292 8.22 -17.75 -0.84
N GLU A 293 7.52 -16.99 -1.69
CA GLU A 293 8.00 -16.58 -3.01
C GLU A 293 9.18 -15.59 -2.93
N ILE A 294 9.10 -14.60 -2.03
CA ILE A 294 10.13 -13.54 -1.92
C ILE A 294 11.29 -13.90 -0.99
N GLY A 295 11.12 -14.92 -0.15
CA GLY A 295 12.03 -15.37 0.91
C GLY A 295 12.03 -14.45 2.13
N ALA A 296 12.48 -13.21 1.95
CA ALA A 296 12.49 -12.19 3.00
C ALA A 296 12.19 -10.81 2.40
N PRO A 297 11.30 -10.02 3.02
CA PRO A 297 11.02 -8.67 2.57
C PRO A 297 12.16 -7.72 2.92
N LYS A 298 12.23 -6.58 2.23
CA LYS A 298 13.26 -5.56 2.45
C LYS A 298 12.67 -4.16 2.40
N PHE A 299 12.96 -3.38 3.43
CA PHE A 299 12.73 -1.94 3.41
C PHE A 299 14.00 -1.22 2.97
N TRP A 300 13.84 -0.26 2.06
CA TRP A 300 14.89 0.61 1.56
C TRP A 300 14.70 2.01 2.12
N PRO A 301 15.42 2.38 3.19
CA PRO A 301 15.31 3.71 3.77
C PRO A 301 15.75 4.78 2.77
N ARG A 302 15.02 5.89 2.76
CA ARG A 302 15.33 7.10 2.01
C ARG A 302 16.82 7.47 2.06
N LYS A 303 17.38 7.55 3.27
CA LYS A 303 18.77 7.92 3.56
C LYS A 303 19.81 7.00 2.90
N THR A 304 19.43 5.77 2.54
CA THR A 304 20.33 4.78 1.95
C THR A 304 20.12 4.66 0.45
N LEU A 305 18.87 4.63 -0.01
CA LEU A 305 18.57 4.36 -1.42
C LEU A 305 18.60 5.62 -2.30
N GLU A 306 18.21 6.80 -1.80
CA GLU A 306 18.24 8.04 -2.60
C GLU A 306 19.64 8.38 -3.12
N PRO A 307 20.72 8.36 -2.31
CA PRO A 307 22.06 8.65 -2.80
C PRO A 307 22.49 7.70 -3.92
N ILE A 308 22.13 6.42 -3.83
CA ILE A 308 22.43 5.41 -4.86
C ILE A 308 21.69 5.75 -6.15
N ILE A 309 20.41 6.09 -6.09
CA ILE A 309 19.63 6.47 -7.29
C ILE A 309 20.18 7.75 -7.92
N VAL A 310 20.53 8.75 -7.11
CA VAL A 310 21.10 10.01 -7.59
C VAL A 310 22.43 9.78 -8.31
N GLN A 311 23.33 9.01 -7.69
CA GLN A 311 24.61 8.68 -8.29
C GLN A 311 24.44 7.88 -9.59
N TYR A 312 23.54 6.88 -9.58
CA TYR A 312 23.23 6.10 -10.78
C TYR A 312 22.76 6.97 -11.94
N LYS A 313 21.86 7.94 -11.69
CA LYS A 313 21.38 8.89 -12.72
C LYS A 313 22.51 9.78 -13.25
N LYS A 314 23.47 10.16 -12.41
CA LYS A 314 24.64 10.95 -12.81
C LYS A 314 25.58 10.16 -13.72
N ASP A 315 25.81 8.89 -13.37
CA ASP A 315 26.69 7.99 -14.14
C ASP A 315 26.02 7.47 -15.42
N HIS A 316 24.69 7.48 -15.45
CA HIS A 316 23.86 7.01 -16.56
C HIS A 316 22.84 8.08 -16.96
N PRO A 317 23.30 9.21 -17.54
CA PRO A 317 22.39 10.27 -17.95
C PRO A 317 21.37 9.73 -18.96
N ALA A 318 20.10 10.08 -18.76
CA ALA A 318 19.04 9.67 -19.66
C ALA A 318 19.31 10.21 -21.06
N ALA A 319 19.10 9.37 -22.08
CA ALA A 319 19.10 9.84 -23.45
C ALA A 319 18.06 10.97 -23.62
N PRO A 320 18.31 11.94 -24.51
CA PRO A 320 17.34 12.99 -24.82
C PRO A 320 15.97 12.37 -25.14
N SER A 321 14.90 12.95 -24.59
CA SER A 321 13.55 12.49 -24.88
C SER A 321 13.28 12.60 -26.38
N GLN A 322 13.08 11.46 -27.03
CA GLN A 322 12.67 11.44 -28.42
C GLN A 322 11.24 11.98 -28.52
N PRO A 323 10.93 12.85 -29.51
CA PRO A 323 9.57 13.31 -29.72
C PRO A 323 8.66 12.12 -30.00
N VAL A 324 7.42 12.20 -29.51
CA VAL A 324 6.39 11.22 -29.88
C VAL A 324 6.19 11.31 -31.40
N PRO A 325 6.31 10.21 -32.16
CA PRO A 325 6.26 10.27 -33.61
C PRO A 325 4.89 10.72 -34.10
N ILE A 326 4.82 11.34 -35.28
CA ILE A 326 3.54 11.60 -35.95
C ILE A 326 2.89 10.26 -36.30
N CYS A 327 1.56 10.16 -36.13
CA CYS A 327 0.83 8.98 -36.55
C CYS A 327 1.04 8.76 -38.05
N LYS A 328 1.37 7.53 -38.44
CA LYS A 328 1.22 7.14 -39.85
C LYS A 328 -0.26 7.36 -40.20
N GLU A 329 -0.54 7.89 -41.40
CA GLU A 329 -1.90 8.12 -41.90
C GLU A 329 -2.82 6.89 -41.64
N PRO A 330 -4.14 7.11 -41.51
CA PRO A 330 -5.09 6.19 -40.85
C PRO A 330 -4.88 4.68 -41.01
#